data_AF-A0A644TP76-F1
#
_entry.id   AF-A0A644TP76-F1
#
_cell.length_a   1.000
_cell.length_b   1.000
_cell.length_c   1.000
_cell.angle_alpha   90.00
_cell.angle_beta   90.00
_cell.angle_gamma   90.00
#
_symmetry.space_group_name_H-M   'P 1'
#
loop_
_entity.id
_entity.type
_entity.pdbx_description
1 polymer ?
#
loop_
_entity_poly.entity_id
_entity_poly.type
_entity_poly.pdbx_seq_one_letter_code
_entity_poly.pdbx_strand_id
1 'polypeptide(L)'
;MFVSGCGMYLHSISSLVASCMLFTVFLLHRAKGDSLLRHGAWLLLSLVAWCLPTLLYLTSSIKSATPFSPQDLAVLQQVFDRRFLEDEGGLWSRLIGHLHYRSDSFFLILGGIAGFFVVRRYGTALMKRLASIVPTLLLGLCLALLFSVAETHIAQALGRMPMGAELPRGVRFVIFLCWLMIVCGFACFWQRAPKWAGLVAIAAVIVVLVCDQGRWAYGVRFAFRHVLELPQPAKVQARLRRGADYAEALQAVQRIVPQDAPIFADPDAMAVRYRLYRPLAYAFKDGSSYLYSQDAQGAARWLDLTAIRDKQGLTAAWLASGTQWVLCGTMSERQNIEQQGTVLWSNDRWFIARRGIAAEHVTQ
;
A
#
# COMPACT_ATOMS: atom_id res chain seq x y z
N MET A 1 -1.87 21.95 12.14
CA MET A 1 -2.92 20.99 12.54
C MET A 1 -4.08 20.92 11.56
N PHE A 2 -4.73 22.03 11.20
CA PHE A 2 -5.83 22.05 10.19
C PHE A 2 -5.50 21.29 8.90
N VAL A 3 -4.38 21.63 8.23
CA VAL A 3 -3.93 20.94 6.99
C VAL A 3 -3.75 19.42 7.20
N SER A 4 -3.25 19.02 8.37
CA SER A 4 -3.09 17.60 8.71
C SER A 4 -4.45 16.89 8.85
N GLY A 5 -5.46 17.60 9.37
CA GLY A 5 -6.84 17.13 9.41
C GLY A 5 -7.49 17.08 8.02
N CYS A 6 -7.24 18.06 7.14
CA CYS A 6 -7.66 17.98 5.74
C CYS A 6 -7.02 16.78 5.01
N GLY A 7 -5.80 16.41 5.40
CA GLY A 7 -5.10 15.22 4.89
C GLY A 7 -5.91 13.93 5.06
N MET A 8 -6.87 13.87 5.99
CA MET A 8 -7.75 12.71 6.18
C MET A 8 -8.52 12.32 4.91
N TYR A 9 -8.88 13.30 4.07
CA TYR A 9 -9.56 13.07 2.79
C TYR A 9 -8.64 12.47 1.71
N LEU A 10 -7.32 12.64 1.85
CA LEU A 10 -6.34 12.12 0.90
C LEU A 10 -5.80 10.77 1.35
N HIS A 11 -5.41 10.66 2.61
CA HIS A 11 -4.83 9.45 3.18
C HIS A 11 -5.07 9.38 4.70
N SER A 12 -6.30 9.00 5.08
CA SER A 12 -6.78 8.94 6.47
C SER A 12 -5.80 8.34 7.48
N ILE A 13 -5.27 7.14 7.21
CA ILE A 13 -4.38 6.43 8.15
C ILE A 13 -3.08 7.19 8.40
N SER A 14 -2.35 7.56 7.34
CA SER A 14 -1.08 8.27 7.45
C SER A 14 -1.25 9.67 8.01
N SER A 15 -2.33 10.36 7.65
CA SER A 15 -2.64 11.69 8.16
C SER A 15 -2.99 11.68 9.64
N LEU A 16 -3.70 10.66 10.13
CA LEU A 16 -3.97 10.52 11.56
C LEU A 16 -2.68 10.36 12.37
N VAL A 17 -1.80 9.46 11.93
CA VAL A 17 -0.50 9.21 12.60
C VAL A 17 0.38 10.45 12.56
N ALA A 18 0.50 11.10 11.40
CA ALA A 18 1.25 12.35 11.26
C ALA A 18 0.67 13.48 12.13
N SER A 19 -0.65 13.58 12.23
CA SER A 19 -1.33 14.54 13.11
C SER A 19 -0.97 14.30 14.58
N CYS A 20 -0.98 13.04 15.02
CA CYS A 20 -0.59 12.67 16.38
C CYS A 20 0.87 13.03 16.65
N MET A 21 1.79 12.67 15.74
CA MET A 21 3.20 13.04 15.82
C MET A 21 3.40 14.56 15.95
N LEU A 22 2.80 15.35 15.07
CA LEU A 22 2.90 16.82 15.08
C LEU A 22 2.29 17.43 16.35
N PHE A 23 1.14 16.93 16.78
CA PHE A 23 0.50 17.39 18.01
C PHE A 23 1.36 17.10 19.25
N THR A 24 1.99 15.93 19.33
CA THR A 24 2.93 15.60 20.43
C THR A 24 4.15 16.52 20.43
N VAL A 25 4.65 16.93 19.25
CA VAL A 25 5.72 17.94 19.17
C VAL A 25 5.23 19.26 19.77
N PHE A 26 4.06 19.76 19.35
CA PHE A 26 3.53 21.02 19.89
C PHE A 26 3.24 20.92 21.40
N LEU A 27 2.72 19.79 21.86
CA LEU A 27 2.45 19.55 23.28
C LEU A 27 3.72 19.71 24.12
N LEU A 28 4.82 19.11 23.69
CA LEU A 28 6.07 19.04 24.46
C LEU A 28 7.05 20.19 24.18
N HIS A 29 6.89 20.91 23.06
CA HIS A 29 7.76 22.02 22.68
C HIS A 29 7.01 23.35 22.73
N ARG A 30 6.98 23.95 23.91
CA ARG A 30 6.47 25.30 24.12
C ARG A 30 7.35 26.36 23.45
N ALA A 31 6.73 27.38 22.84
CA ALA A 31 7.45 28.53 22.32
C ALA A 31 8.19 29.28 23.44
N LYS A 32 9.36 29.85 23.12
CA LYS A 32 10.12 30.65 24.08
C LYS A 32 9.31 31.91 24.45
N GLY A 33 9.09 32.12 25.75
CA GLY A 33 8.36 33.27 26.27
C GLY A 33 6.85 33.06 26.46
N ASP A 34 6.29 31.91 26.10
CA ASP A 34 4.86 31.64 26.31
C ASP A 34 4.55 31.11 27.71
N SER A 35 3.44 31.58 28.29
CA SER A 35 2.88 31.05 29.53
C SER A 35 2.26 29.66 29.30
N LEU A 36 2.11 28.87 30.36
CA LEU A 36 1.46 27.55 30.28
C LEU A 36 0.00 27.66 29.81
N LEU A 37 -0.72 28.69 30.28
CA LEU A 37 -2.10 28.95 29.89
C LEU A 37 -2.22 29.26 28.39
N ARG A 38 -1.35 30.15 27.88
CA ARG A 38 -1.34 30.50 26.46
C ARG A 38 -0.97 29.31 25.59
N HIS A 39 0.00 28.51 26.02
CA HIS A 39 0.35 27.25 25.37
C HIS A 39 -0.84 26.29 25.31
N GLY A 40 -1.54 26.10 26.44
CA GLY A 40 -2.74 25.28 26.51
C GLY A 40 -3.86 25.78 25.57
N ALA A 41 -4.07 27.09 25.50
CA ALA A 41 -5.03 27.69 24.58
C ALA A 41 -4.66 27.42 23.11
N TRP A 42 -3.39 27.52 22.74
CA TRP A 42 -2.92 27.20 21.39
C TRP A 42 -3.06 25.72 21.05
N LEU A 43 -2.81 24.83 22.01
CA LEU A 43 -3.02 23.39 21.83
C LEU A 43 -4.50 23.07 21.62
N LEU A 44 -5.38 23.67 22.42
CA LEU A 44 -6.82 23.50 22.27
C LEU A 44 -7.29 24.01 20.91
N LEU A 45 -6.87 25.21 20.51
CA LEU A 45 -7.19 25.76 19.19
C LEU A 45 -6.68 24.85 18.06
N SER A 46 -5.47 24.32 18.22
CA SER A 46 -4.86 23.39 17.26
C SER A 46 -5.66 22.08 17.16
N LEU A 47 -6.17 21.57 18.28
CA LEU A 47 -7.02 20.39 18.33
C LEU A 47 -8.37 20.67 17.66
N VAL A 48 -9.03 21.78 17.98
CA VAL A 48 -10.29 22.21 17.35
C VAL A 48 -10.12 22.36 15.83
N ALA A 49 -9.04 23.00 15.40
CA ALA A 49 -8.73 23.18 13.99
C ALA A 49 -8.46 21.84 13.27
N TRP A 50 -7.95 20.83 13.97
CA TRP A 50 -7.81 19.48 13.42
C TRP A 50 -9.14 18.71 13.41
N CYS A 51 -9.95 18.84 14.47
CA CYS A 51 -11.23 18.16 14.60
C CYS A 51 -12.22 18.58 13.52
N LEU A 52 -12.27 19.87 13.13
CA LEU A 52 -13.24 20.36 12.16
C LEU A 52 -13.25 19.56 10.83
N PRO A 53 -12.14 19.47 10.06
CA PRO A 53 -12.12 18.65 8.85
C PRO A 53 -12.21 17.15 9.12
N THR A 54 -11.68 16.68 10.26
CA THR A 54 -11.69 15.23 10.59
C THR A 54 -13.09 14.73 10.89
N LEU A 55 -13.90 15.49 11.63
CA LEU A 55 -15.28 15.14 11.95
C LEU A 55 -16.14 15.15 10.69
N LEU A 56 -15.96 16.12 9.78
CA LEU A 56 -16.64 16.14 8.48
C LEU A 56 -16.25 14.94 7.60
N TYR A 57 -14.99 14.50 7.66
CA TYR A 57 -14.56 13.28 6.99
C TYR A 57 -15.25 12.05 7.59
N LEU A 58 -15.25 11.93 8.91
CA LEU A 58 -15.85 10.80 9.62
C LEU A 58 -17.37 10.71 9.39
N THR A 59 -18.10 11.82 9.38
CA THR A 59 -19.55 11.81 9.09
C THR A 59 -19.86 11.29 7.68
N SER A 60 -19.00 11.57 6.70
CA SER A 60 -19.13 11.00 5.34
C SER A 60 -18.67 9.55 5.21
N SER A 61 -17.80 9.08 6.12
CA SER A 61 -17.14 7.78 6.04
C SER A 61 -17.85 6.69 6.86
N ILE A 62 -18.55 7.06 7.93
CA ILE A 62 -19.35 6.13 8.73
C ILE A 62 -20.66 5.84 7.98
N LYS A 63 -20.64 4.79 7.16
CA LYS A 63 -21.80 4.39 6.34
C LYS A 63 -22.80 3.50 7.07
N SER A 64 -22.38 2.84 8.15
CA SER A 64 -23.18 1.85 8.85
C SER A 64 -23.61 2.38 10.22
N ALA A 65 -24.83 2.91 10.31
CA ALA A 65 -25.45 3.26 11.60
C ALA A 65 -25.87 2.00 12.39
N THR A 66 -26.07 0.88 11.69
CA THR A 66 -26.51 -0.39 12.26
C THR A 66 -25.31 -1.26 12.66
N PRO A 67 -25.32 -1.88 13.85
CA PRO A 67 -24.33 -2.88 14.22
C PRO A 67 -24.40 -4.08 13.27
N PHE A 68 -23.24 -4.68 12.98
CA PHE A 68 -23.15 -5.87 12.14
C PHE A 68 -23.71 -7.09 12.87
N SER A 69 -24.34 -8.00 12.13
CA SER A 69 -24.65 -9.31 12.69
C SER A 69 -23.35 -10.10 12.94
N PRO A 70 -23.36 -11.11 13.85
CA PRO A 70 -22.21 -11.99 14.04
C PRO A 70 -21.76 -12.68 12.74
N GLN A 71 -22.69 -12.96 11.83
CA GLN A 71 -22.40 -13.55 10.53
C GLN A 71 -21.67 -12.57 9.61
N ASP A 72 -22.11 -11.31 9.56
CA ASP A 72 -21.44 -10.26 8.78
C ASP A 72 -20.02 -10.00 9.28
N LEU A 73 -19.84 -9.96 10.60
CA LEU A 73 -18.52 -9.83 11.22
C LEU A 73 -17.62 -11.01 10.87
N ALA A 74 -18.13 -12.24 10.90
CA ALA A 74 -17.37 -13.43 10.54
C ALA A 74 -16.94 -13.40 9.06
N VAL A 75 -17.80 -12.94 8.16
CA VAL A 75 -17.48 -12.76 6.74
C VAL A 75 -16.38 -11.70 6.55
N LEU A 76 -16.53 -10.53 7.17
CA LEU A 76 -15.53 -9.45 7.08
C LEU A 76 -14.19 -9.86 7.69
N GLN A 77 -14.21 -10.62 8.79
CA GLN A 77 -13.01 -11.18 9.40
C GLN A 77 -12.33 -12.19 8.46
N GLN A 78 -13.07 -13.08 7.81
CA GLN A 78 -12.50 -14.00 6.82
C GLN A 78 -11.84 -13.27 5.65
N VAL A 79 -12.44 -12.17 5.17
CA VAL A 79 -11.81 -11.31 4.16
C VAL A 79 -10.53 -10.68 4.70
N PHE A 80 -10.56 -10.16 5.93
CA PHE A 80 -9.38 -9.57 6.57
C PHE A 80 -8.26 -10.60 6.68
N ASP A 81 -8.55 -11.77 7.23
CA ASP A 81 -7.57 -12.84 7.42
C ASP A 81 -6.96 -13.24 6.07
N ARG A 82 -7.79 -13.37 5.04
CA ARG A 82 -7.33 -13.76 3.71
C ARG A 82 -6.52 -12.68 3.00
N ARG A 83 -6.83 -11.39 3.20
CA ARG A 83 -6.18 -10.27 2.51
C ARG A 83 -4.96 -9.74 3.23
N PHE A 84 -4.97 -9.82 4.55
CA PHE A 84 -4.06 -9.05 5.40
C PHE A 84 -3.37 -9.90 6.46
N LEU A 85 -3.73 -11.17 6.73
CA LEU A 85 -3.03 -11.94 7.78
C LEU A 85 -1.55 -12.18 7.44
N GLU A 86 -1.22 -12.39 6.17
CA GLU A 86 0.16 -12.47 5.71
C GLU A 86 0.92 -11.14 5.82
N ASP A 87 0.23 -10.00 5.77
CA ASP A 87 0.83 -8.65 5.79
C ASP A 87 0.78 -7.96 7.17
N GLU A 88 -0.19 -8.32 8.00
CA GLU A 88 -0.60 -7.62 9.23
C GLU A 88 -0.80 -8.57 10.42
N GLY A 89 -0.87 -9.88 10.20
CA GLY A 89 -0.97 -10.89 11.26
C GLY A 89 0.30 -10.95 12.11
N GLY A 90 0.16 -11.05 13.43
CA GLY A 90 1.30 -11.09 14.35
C GLY A 90 2.03 -9.76 14.49
N LEU A 91 1.30 -8.64 14.60
CA LEU A 91 1.85 -7.29 14.74
C LEU A 91 3.08 -7.22 15.67
N TRP A 92 2.95 -7.76 16.88
CA TRP A 92 4.02 -7.74 17.88
C TRP A 92 5.25 -8.56 17.48
N SER A 93 5.05 -9.75 16.91
CA SER A 93 6.17 -10.58 16.46
C SER A 93 6.92 -9.94 15.29
N ARG A 94 6.22 -9.22 14.39
CA ARG A 94 6.86 -8.43 13.32
C ARG A 94 7.61 -7.22 13.84
N LEU A 95 7.02 -6.47 14.77
CA LEU A 95 7.68 -5.33 15.42
C LEU A 95 8.99 -5.75 16.09
N ILE A 96 8.96 -6.86 16.81
CA ILE A 96 10.17 -7.46 17.41
C ILE A 96 11.11 -7.97 16.32
N GLY A 97 10.58 -8.57 15.25
CA GLY A 97 11.34 -9.03 14.08
C GLY A 97 12.15 -7.91 13.42
N HIS A 98 11.67 -6.67 13.42
CA HIS A 98 12.43 -5.51 12.92
C HIS A 98 13.68 -5.18 13.73
N LEU A 99 13.75 -5.62 15.00
CA LEU A 99 14.92 -5.46 15.86
C LEU A 99 15.92 -6.62 15.72
N HIS A 100 15.61 -7.63 14.92
CA HIS A 100 16.51 -8.76 14.69
C HIS A 100 17.61 -8.41 13.69
N TYR A 101 18.85 -8.84 13.94
CA TYR A 101 20.03 -8.47 13.13
C TYR A 101 19.96 -8.87 11.65
N ARG A 102 19.12 -9.86 11.30
CA ARG A 102 18.88 -10.27 9.91
C ARG A 102 17.84 -9.40 9.17
N SER A 103 17.22 -8.46 9.86
CA SER A 103 16.24 -7.54 9.27
C SER A 103 16.95 -6.33 8.65
N ASP A 104 16.57 -5.98 7.42
CA ASP A 104 17.04 -4.74 6.77
C ASP A 104 16.72 -3.48 7.60
N SER A 105 15.63 -3.52 8.37
CA SER A 105 15.23 -2.41 9.24
C SER A 105 16.18 -2.23 10.42
N PHE A 106 16.90 -3.27 10.86
CA PHE A 106 17.78 -3.20 12.02
C PHE A 106 18.94 -2.22 11.79
N PHE A 107 19.65 -2.36 10.66
CA PHE A 107 20.73 -1.44 10.30
C PHE A 107 20.24 -0.02 10.06
N LEU A 108 19.03 0.13 9.52
CA LEU A 108 18.40 1.45 9.36
C LEU A 108 18.14 2.12 10.72
N ILE A 109 17.60 1.37 11.69
CA ILE A 109 17.33 1.88 13.04
C ILE A 109 18.65 2.26 13.72
N LEU A 110 19.67 1.41 13.66
CA LEU A 110 21.00 1.72 14.18
C LEU A 110 21.60 2.97 13.53
N GLY A 111 21.50 3.08 12.20
CA GLY A 111 21.94 4.27 11.45
C GLY A 111 21.19 5.53 11.87
N GLY A 112 19.87 5.44 12.10
CA GLY A 112 19.05 6.53 12.61
C GLY A 112 19.48 6.98 14.01
N ILE A 113 19.75 6.03 14.92
CA ILE A 113 20.22 6.31 16.28
C ILE A 113 21.62 6.95 16.24
N ALA A 114 22.55 6.37 15.48
CA ALA A 114 23.89 6.93 15.31
C ALA A 114 23.83 8.35 14.70
N GLY A 115 23.04 8.52 13.64
CA GLY A 115 22.79 9.81 13.01
C GLY A 115 22.24 10.84 13.98
N PHE A 116 21.30 10.47 14.84
CA PHE A 116 20.77 11.34 15.89
C PHE A 116 21.87 11.86 16.82
N PHE A 117 22.74 10.99 17.34
CA PHE A 117 23.84 11.39 18.23
C PHE A 117 24.87 12.27 17.51
N VAL A 118 25.22 11.93 16.27
CA VAL A 118 26.10 12.76 15.42
C VAL A 118 25.51 14.15 15.25
N VAL A 119 24.23 14.26 14.87
CA VAL A 119 23.55 15.55 14.67
C VAL A 119 23.50 16.37 15.96
N ARG A 120 23.20 15.72 17.09
CA ARG A 120 23.19 16.38 18.40
C ARG A 120 24.55 16.97 18.77
N ARG A 121 25.64 16.27 18.46
CA ARG A 121 27.00 16.73 18.77
C ARG A 121 27.50 17.78 17.78
N TYR A 122 27.29 17.54 16.49
CA TYR A 122 28.03 18.20 15.41
C TYR A 122 27.18 19.02 14.44
N GLY A 123 25.84 18.94 14.52
CA GLY A 123 24.95 19.60 13.57
C GLY A 123 24.85 21.11 13.77
N THR A 124 24.27 21.78 12.77
CA THR A 124 23.90 23.20 12.84
C THR A 124 22.75 23.41 13.84
N ALA A 125 22.46 24.66 14.19
CA ALA A 125 21.35 24.98 15.11
C ALA A 125 20.01 24.41 14.64
N LEU A 126 19.74 24.47 13.32
CA LEU A 126 18.53 23.92 12.72
C LEU A 126 18.48 22.39 12.84
N MET A 127 19.59 21.70 12.50
CA MET A 127 19.66 20.24 12.60
C MET A 127 19.54 19.76 14.05
N LYS A 128 20.12 20.47 15.01
CA LYS A 128 19.98 20.17 16.45
C LYS A 128 18.54 20.33 16.93
N ARG A 129 17.81 21.34 16.42
CA ARG A 129 16.37 21.52 16.69
C ARG A 129 15.53 20.42 16.06
N LEU A 130 15.89 19.98 14.86
CA LEU A 130 15.24 18.83 14.22
C LEU A 130 15.47 17.56 15.04
N ALA A 131 16.71 17.29 15.46
CA ALA A 131 17.02 16.15 16.31
C ALA A 131 16.27 16.23 17.65
N SER A 132 16.08 17.42 18.26
CA SER A 132 15.34 17.51 19.52
C SER A 132 13.86 17.12 19.40
N ILE A 133 13.23 17.30 18.23
CA ILE A 133 11.82 16.93 18.02
C ILE A 133 11.63 15.46 17.63
N VAL A 134 12.67 14.75 17.14
CA VAL A 134 12.55 13.35 16.71
C VAL A 134 12.03 12.41 17.81
N PRO A 135 12.53 12.46 19.06
CA PRO A 135 11.98 11.63 20.14
C PRO A 135 10.50 11.92 20.42
N THR A 136 10.06 13.17 20.29
CA THR A 136 8.65 13.53 20.48
C THR A 136 7.77 13.11 19.32
N LEU A 137 8.30 13.09 18.08
CA LEU A 137 7.63 12.50 16.94
C LEU A 137 7.47 10.98 17.11
N LEU A 138 8.50 10.29 17.60
CA LEU A 138 8.42 8.85 17.93
C LEU A 138 7.39 8.59 19.03
N LEU A 139 7.33 9.43 20.07
CA LEU A 139 6.31 9.31 21.11
C LEU A 139 4.89 9.45 20.54
N GLY A 140 4.64 10.43 19.67
CA GLY A 140 3.34 10.58 19.03
C GLY A 140 2.96 9.39 18.16
N LEU A 141 3.94 8.77 17.48
CA LEU A 141 3.71 7.51 16.76
C LEU A 141 3.31 6.36 17.72
N CYS A 142 4.01 6.21 18.85
CA CYS A 142 3.67 5.21 19.85
C CYS A 142 2.27 5.43 20.43
N LEU A 143 1.88 6.68 20.69
CA LEU A 143 0.54 7.03 21.14
C LEU A 143 -0.52 6.67 20.11
N ALA A 144 -0.30 6.98 18.82
CA ALA A 144 -1.20 6.59 17.75
C ALA A 144 -1.38 5.06 17.65
N LEU A 145 -0.28 4.30 17.81
CA LEU A 145 -0.32 2.84 17.84
C LEU A 145 -1.14 2.32 19.04
N LEU A 146 -0.94 2.88 20.23
CA LEU A 146 -1.70 2.50 21.43
C LEU A 146 -3.18 2.81 21.28
N PHE A 147 -3.53 3.97 20.70
CA PHE A 147 -4.93 4.31 20.41
C PHE A 147 -5.57 3.35 19.41
N SER A 148 -4.83 2.90 18.39
CA SER A 148 -5.29 1.88 17.44
C SER A 148 -5.57 0.53 18.10
N VAL A 149 -4.67 0.08 18.97
CA VAL A 149 -4.86 -1.17 19.73
C VAL A 149 -6.08 -1.06 20.64
N ALA A 150 -6.20 0.06 21.38
CA ALA A 150 -7.35 0.31 22.23
C ALA A 150 -8.67 0.37 21.45
N GLU A 151 -8.68 1.07 20.30
CA GLU A 151 -9.84 1.14 19.40
C GLU A 151 -10.23 -0.25 18.90
N THR A 152 -9.25 -1.09 18.56
CA THR A 152 -9.50 -2.45 18.11
C THR A 152 -10.23 -3.27 19.18
N HIS A 153 -9.77 -3.21 20.42
CA HIS A 153 -10.41 -3.92 21.53
C HIS A 153 -11.82 -3.38 21.82
N ILE A 154 -12.02 -2.06 21.75
CA ILE A 154 -13.33 -1.43 21.96
C ILE A 154 -14.30 -1.80 20.83
N ALA A 155 -13.87 -1.74 19.58
CA ALA A 155 -14.69 -2.07 18.41
C ALA A 155 -15.15 -3.53 18.47
N GLN A 156 -14.24 -4.45 18.79
CA GLN A 156 -14.56 -5.86 19.00
C GLN A 156 -15.61 -6.05 20.11
N ALA A 157 -15.43 -5.38 21.26
CA ALA A 157 -16.40 -5.45 22.36
C ALA A 157 -17.79 -4.91 21.98
N LEU A 158 -17.85 -3.97 21.04
CA LEU A 158 -19.09 -3.38 20.53
C LEU A 158 -19.68 -4.11 19.32
N GLY A 159 -19.10 -5.24 18.89
CA GLY A 159 -19.55 -5.96 17.69
C GLY A 159 -19.40 -5.12 16.41
N ARG A 160 -18.35 -4.30 16.34
CA ARG A 160 -18.02 -3.46 15.19
C ARG A 160 -16.65 -3.82 14.63
N MET A 161 -16.45 -3.56 13.35
CA MET A 161 -15.12 -3.66 12.75
C MET A 161 -14.25 -2.50 13.26
N PRO A 162 -12.99 -2.77 13.63
CA PRO A 162 -12.06 -1.71 14.00
C PRO A 162 -11.81 -0.80 12.79
N MET A 163 -11.94 0.51 13.00
CA MET A 163 -11.51 1.50 12.01
C MET A 163 -9.98 1.49 11.85
N GLY A 164 -9.26 1.03 12.88
CA GLY A 164 -7.82 1.19 13.02
C GLY A 164 -6.95 -0.01 12.66
N ALA A 165 -7.46 -1.04 11.98
CA ALA A 165 -6.66 -2.23 11.61
C ALA A 165 -5.38 -1.88 10.82
N GLU A 166 -5.38 -0.73 10.16
CA GLU A 166 -4.31 -0.23 9.29
C GLU A 166 -3.32 0.73 9.98
N LEU A 167 -3.63 1.22 11.19
CA LEU A 167 -2.73 2.15 11.92
C LEU A 167 -1.34 1.57 12.22
N PRO A 168 -1.13 0.25 12.36
CA PRO A 168 0.21 -0.34 12.34
C PRO A 168 1.05 0.00 11.11
N ARG A 169 0.44 0.32 9.95
CA ARG A 169 1.17 0.83 8.78
C ARG A 169 1.84 2.17 9.06
N GLY A 170 1.34 2.92 10.04
CA GLY A 170 1.97 4.13 10.58
C GLY A 170 3.38 3.89 11.14
N VAL A 171 3.73 2.66 11.52
CA VAL A 171 5.10 2.33 11.97
C VAL A 171 6.14 2.59 10.88
N ARG A 172 5.74 2.65 9.60
CA ARG A 172 6.61 3.08 8.50
C ARG A 172 7.16 4.50 8.69
N PHE A 173 6.55 5.35 9.50
CA PHE A 173 7.14 6.64 9.84
C PHE A 173 8.45 6.51 10.64
N VAL A 174 8.71 5.40 11.33
CA VAL A 174 10.03 5.13 11.94
C VAL A 174 11.11 5.10 10.87
N ILE A 175 10.86 4.44 9.74
CA ILE A 175 11.80 4.37 8.61
C ILE A 175 12.13 5.78 8.12
N PHE A 176 11.11 6.63 7.97
CA PHE A 176 11.29 8.03 7.57
C PHE A 176 12.13 8.82 8.59
N LEU A 177 11.85 8.68 9.89
CA LEU A 177 12.61 9.37 10.95
C LEU A 177 14.06 8.89 11.03
N CYS A 178 14.31 7.60 10.85
CA CYS A 178 15.67 7.05 10.77
C CYS A 178 16.42 7.63 9.57
N TRP A 179 15.80 7.63 8.37
CA TRP A 179 16.39 8.25 7.18
C TRP A 179 16.69 9.73 7.37
N LEU A 180 15.78 10.48 8.00
CA LEU A 180 15.99 11.89 8.30
C LEU A 180 17.25 12.10 9.15
N MET A 181 17.45 11.29 10.19
CA MET A 181 18.64 11.38 11.04
C MET A 181 19.91 10.88 10.36
N ILE A 182 19.83 9.86 9.51
CA ILE A 182 20.96 9.39 8.69
C ILE A 182 21.41 10.51 7.74
N VAL A 183 20.48 11.13 7.01
CA VAL A 183 20.78 12.21 6.06
C VAL A 183 21.34 13.43 6.79
N CYS A 184 20.75 13.82 7.92
CA CYS A 184 21.31 14.91 8.73
C CYS A 184 22.70 14.57 9.29
N GLY A 185 22.91 13.34 9.75
CA GLY A 185 24.22 12.86 10.22
C GLY A 185 25.26 12.88 9.12
N PHE A 186 24.91 12.39 7.94
CA PHE A 186 25.74 12.46 6.75
C PHE A 186 26.07 13.90 6.37
N ALA A 187 25.08 14.81 6.39
CA ALA A 187 25.29 16.22 6.11
C ALA A 187 26.29 16.87 7.09
N CYS A 188 26.30 16.47 8.36
CA CYS A 188 27.28 16.95 9.35
C CYS A 188 28.72 16.56 8.97
N PHE A 189 28.92 15.36 8.42
CA PHE A 189 30.22 14.91 7.94
C PHE A 189 30.58 15.53 6.59
N TRP A 190 29.61 15.61 5.68
CA TRP A 190 29.79 16.15 4.34
C TRP A 190 30.24 17.61 4.34
N GLN A 191 29.69 18.43 5.25
CA GLN A 191 30.13 19.82 5.43
C GLN A 191 31.60 19.95 5.84
N ARG A 192 32.20 18.89 6.39
CA ARG A 192 33.61 18.84 6.81
C ARG A 192 34.47 17.97 5.90
N ALA A 193 33.88 17.39 4.86
CA ALA A 193 34.56 16.45 4.00
C ALA A 193 35.41 17.21 2.96
N PRO A 194 36.62 16.73 2.66
CA PRO A 194 37.44 17.29 1.60
C PRO A 194 36.83 16.99 0.23
N LYS A 195 37.13 17.82 -0.80
CA LYS A 195 36.52 17.72 -2.15
C LYS A 195 36.65 16.32 -2.79
N TRP A 196 37.72 15.58 -2.50
CA TRP A 196 37.95 14.22 -3.02
C TRP A 196 37.00 13.17 -2.41
N ALA A 197 36.43 13.43 -1.24
CA ALA A 197 35.40 12.55 -0.66
C ALA A 197 34.16 12.46 -1.55
N GLY A 198 33.87 13.49 -2.35
CA GLY A 198 32.78 13.45 -3.32
C GLY A 198 33.05 12.50 -4.48
N LEU A 199 34.29 12.43 -4.98
CA LEU A 199 34.68 11.44 -5.99
C LEU A 199 34.60 10.02 -5.43
N VAL A 200 35.05 9.82 -4.18
CA VAL A 200 34.94 8.51 -3.49
C VAL A 200 33.48 8.12 -3.28
N ALA A 201 32.61 9.05 -2.92
CA ALA A 201 31.17 8.79 -2.77
C ALA A 201 30.53 8.41 -4.11
N ILE A 202 30.86 9.10 -5.20
CA ILE A 202 30.39 8.75 -6.55
C ILE A 202 30.89 7.35 -6.93
N ALA A 203 32.16 7.05 -6.71
CA ALA A 203 32.72 5.73 -6.97
C ALA A 203 32.01 4.64 -6.15
N ALA A 204 31.74 4.89 -4.86
CA ALA A 204 31.00 3.97 -4.02
C ALA A 204 29.56 3.74 -4.52
N VAL A 205 28.86 4.78 -4.96
CA VAL A 205 27.52 4.65 -5.56
C VAL A 205 27.57 3.84 -6.85
N ILE A 206 28.56 4.08 -7.71
CA ILE A 206 28.75 3.28 -8.94
C ILE A 206 28.99 1.81 -8.60
N VAL A 207 29.88 1.53 -7.64
CA VAL A 207 30.16 0.16 -7.19
C VAL A 207 28.90 -0.51 -6.65
N VAL A 208 28.12 0.18 -5.80
CA VAL A 208 26.85 -0.34 -5.30
C VAL A 208 25.87 -0.59 -6.44
N LEU A 209 25.74 0.31 -7.41
CA LEU A 209 24.82 0.12 -8.54
C LEU A 209 25.22 -1.04 -9.47
N VAL A 210 26.52 -1.33 -9.57
CA VAL A 210 27.05 -2.45 -10.36
C VAL A 210 26.87 -3.77 -9.61
N CYS A 211 27.16 -3.79 -8.31
CA CYS A 211 27.19 -5.00 -7.48
C CYS A 211 25.82 -5.37 -6.88
N ASP A 212 24.98 -4.39 -6.55
CA ASP A 212 23.69 -4.60 -5.91
C ASP A 212 22.67 -5.18 -6.90
N GLN A 213 22.06 -6.30 -6.49
CA GLN A 213 20.98 -6.96 -7.23
C GLN A 213 19.58 -6.56 -6.70
N GLY A 214 19.52 -5.61 -5.77
CA GLY A 214 18.30 -5.04 -5.23
C GLY A 214 17.41 -4.38 -6.29
N ARG A 215 16.12 -4.24 -5.96
CA ARG A 215 15.09 -3.69 -6.85
C ARG A 215 15.43 -2.28 -7.35
N TRP A 216 16.02 -1.45 -6.48
CA TRP A 216 16.40 -0.07 -6.81
C TRP A 216 17.59 -0.02 -7.77
N ALA A 217 18.67 -0.77 -7.51
CA ALA A 217 19.81 -0.87 -8.41
C ALA A 217 19.39 -1.45 -9.78
N TYR A 218 18.45 -2.40 -9.81
CA TYR A 218 17.90 -2.90 -11.08
C TYR A 218 17.15 -1.82 -11.86
N GLY A 219 16.32 -1.01 -11.19
CA GLY A 219 15.61 0.11 -11.81
C GLY A 219 16.55 1.18 -12.37
N VAL A 220 17.60 1.53 -11.62
CA VAL A 220 18.62 2.47 -12.07
C VAL A 220 19.40 1.92 -13.27
N ARG A 221 19.86 0.67 -13.23
CA ARG A 221 20.52 0.00 -14.36
C ARG A 221 19.64 -0.04 -15.61
N PHE A 222 18.35 -0.32 -15.43
CA PHE A 222 17.36 -0.26 -16.51
C PHE A 222 17.29 1.13 -17.14
N ALA A 223 17.11 2.18 -16.32
CA ALA A 223 16.99 3.56 -16.76
C ALA A 223 18.25 4.03 -17.51
N PHE A 224 19.44 3.77 -16.97
CA PHE A 224 20.70 4.11 -17.65
C PHE A 224 20.84 3.41 -19.00
N ARG A 225 20.60 2.09 -19.05
CA ARG A 225 20.65 1.36 -20.33
C ARG A 225 19.62 1.87 -21.33
N HIS A 226 18.44 2.27 -20.85
CA HIS A 226 17.40 2.80 -21.72
C HIS A 226 17.76 4.18 -22.30
N VAL A 227 18.27 5.10 -21.47
CA VAL A 227 18.70 6.44 -21.90
C VAL A 227 19.91 6.39 -22.82
N LEU A 228 20.82 5.44 -22.59
CA LEU A 228 22.03 5.25 -23.39
C LEU A 228 21.83 4.28 -24.56
N GLU A 229 20.59 3.85 -24.83
CA GLU A 229 20.24 2.90 -25.91
C GLU A 229 21.04 1.57 -25.88
N LEU A 230 21.48 1.16 -24.70
CA LEU A 230 22.24 -0.07 -24.50
C LEU A 230 21.29 -1.28 -24.43
N PRO A 231 21.73 -2.45 -24.93
CA PRO A 231 20.91 -3.66 -24.90
C PRO A 231 20.56 -4.06 -23.47
N GLN A 232 19.26 -4.28 -23.23
CA GLN A 232 18.76 -4.73 -21.94
C GLN A 232 19.02 -6.24 -21.74
N PRO A 233 19.27 -6.71 -20.51
CA PRO A 233 19.38 -8.15 -20.23
C PRO A 233 18.15 -8.95 -20.69
N ALA A 234 18.34 -10.21 -21.11
CA ALA A 234 17.25 -11.06 -21.62
C ALA A 234 16.05 -11.16 -20.66
N LYS A 235 16.29 -11.22 -19.34
CA LYS A 235 15.23 -11.22 -18.32
C LYS A 235 14.39 -9.93 -18.33
N VAL A 236 15.02 -8.76 -18.52
CA VAL A 236 14.31 -7.47 -18.68
C VAL A 236 13.49 -7.51 -19.96
N GLN A 237 14.08 -7.93 -21.08
CA GLN A 237 13.40 -7.98 -22.37
C GLN A 237 12.18 -8.89 -22.32
N ALA A 238 12.29 -10.05 -21.70
CA ALA A 238 11.15 -10.95 -21.47
C ALA A 238 10.04 -10.28 -20.65
N ARG A 239 10.40 -9.47 -19.64
CA ARG A 239 9.42 -8.72 -18.83
C ARG A 239 8.77 -7.58 -19.61
N LEU A 240 9.53 -6.89 -20.48
CA LEU A 240 8.99 -5.88 -21.39
C LEU A 240 8.02 -6.49 -22.39
N ARG A 241 8.38 -7.61 -23.02
CA ARG A 241 7.49 -8.37 -23.92
C ARG A 241 6.20 -8.77 -23.20
N ARG A 242 6.31 -9.37 -22.01
CA ARG A 242 5.14 -9.68 -21.15
C ARG A 242 4.24 -8.47 -20.87
N GLY A 243 4.82 -7.28 -20.73
CA GLY A 243 4.09 -6.03 -20.55
C GLY A 243 3.42 -5.56 -21.84
N ALA A 244 4.09 -5.71 -22.99
CA ALA A 244 3.53 -5.44 -24.31
C ALA A 244 2.35 -6.38 -24.63
N ASP A 245 2.50 -7.69 -24.40
CA ASP A 245 1.43 -8.67 -24.60
C ASP A 245 0.16 -8.31 -23.79
N TYR A 246 0.36 -7.83 -22.56
CA TYR A 246 -0.76 -7.40 -21.73
C TYR A 246 -1.36 -6.06 -22.21
N ALA A 247 -0.53 -5.14 -22.68
CA ALA A 247 -1.00 -3.89 -23.28
C ALA A 247 -1.85 -4.14 -24.54
N GLU A 248 -1.44 -5.07 -25.40
CA GLU A 248 -2.23 -5.53 -26.54
C GLU A 248 -3.57 -6.14 -26.11
N ALA A 249 -3.55 -6.97 -25.06
CA ALA A 249 -4.78 -7.54 -24.51
C ALA A 249 -5.74 -6.47 -24.00
N LEU A 250 -5.24 -5.43 -23.33
CA LEU A 250 -6.06 -4.29 -22.91
C LEU A 250 -6.63 -3.50 -24.10
N GLN A 251 -5.87 -3.32 -25.18
CA GLN A 251 -6.37 -2.71 -26.41
C GLN A 251 -7.44 -3.58 -27.09
N ALA A 252 -7.31 -4.89 -27.04
CA ALA A 252 -8.31 -5.82 -27.54
C ALA A 252 -9.59 -5.77 -26.70
N VAL A 253 -9.48 -5.74 -25.36
CA VAL A 253 -10.62 -5.53 -24.46
C VAL A 253 -11.35 -4.23 -24.79
N GLN A 254 -10.60 -3.14 -25.04
CA GLN A 254 -11.20 -1.86 -25.37
C GLN A 254 -12.03 -1.90 -26.66
N ARG A 255 -11.61 -2.71 -27.65
CA ARG A 255 -12.28 -2.85 -28.95
C ARG A 255 -13.46 -3.83 -28.94
N ILE A 256 -13.33 -4.95 -28.21
CA ILE A 256 -14.24 -6.10 -28.32
C ILE A 256 -15.33 -6.07 -27.25
N VAL A 257 -15.01 -5.63 -26.03
CA VAL A 257 -15.94 -5.70 -24.90
C VAL A 257 -16.75 -4.40 -24.81
N PRO A 258 -18.08 -4.43 -24.61
CA PRO A 258 -18.88 -3.22 -24.34
C PRO A 258 -18.46 -2.51 -23.05
N GLN A 259 -18.53 -1.17 -23.00
CA GLN A 259 -17.95 -0.36 -21.91
C GLN A 259 -18.47 -0.76 -20.51
N ASP A 260 -19.78 -0.99 -20.38
CA ASP A 260 -20.42 -1.31 -19.11
C ASP A 260 -20.49 -2.82 -18.81
N ALA A 261 -19.97 -3.66 -19.71
CA ALA A 261 -20.01 -5.10 -19.52
C ALA A 261 -18.95 -5.55 -18.47
N PRO A 262 -19.34 -6.23 -17.39
CA PRO A 262 -18.41 -6.70 -16.39
C PRO A 262 -17.53 -7.83 -16.96
N ILE A 263 -16.23 -7.73 -16.68
CA ILE A 263 -15.22 -8.69 -17.12
C ILE A 263 -14.74 -9.48 -15.90
N PHE A 264 -14.72 -10.80 -16.01
CA PHE A 264 -13.95 -11.63 -15.09
C PHE A 264 -12.50 -11.68 -15.56
N ALA A 265 -11.56 -11.32 -14.70
CA ALA A 265 -10.16 -11.29 -15.08
C ALA A 265 -9.28 -11.98 -14.05
N ASP A 266 -8.10 -12.42 -14.49
CA ASP A 266 -7.04 -12.87 -13.60
C ASP A 266 -6.79 -11.80 -12.50
N PRO A 267 -6.58 -12.17 -11.22
CA PRO A 267 -6.47 -11.25 -10.09
C PRO A 267 -5.55 -10.03 -10.24
N ASP A 268 -4.52 -10.11 -11.09
CA ASP A 268 -3.60 -9.00 -11.34
C ASP A 268 -4.06 -8.00 -12.41
N ALA A 269 -5.24 -8.20 -13.01
CA ALA A 269 -5.74 -7.41 -14.13
C ALA A 269 -6.38 -6.05 -13.76
N MET A 270 -5.86 -5.38 -12.72
CA MET A 270 -6.35 -4.08 -12.25
C MET A 270 -6.33 -2.96 -13.28
N ALA A 271 -5.52 -3.08 -14.32
CA ALA A 271 -5.51 -2.12 -15.41
C ALA A 271 -6.86 -2.07 -16.16
N VAL A 272 -7.65 -3.15 -16.16
CA VAL A 272 -9.02 -3.13 -16.73
C VAL A 272 -9.90 -2.10 -16.01
N ARG A 273 -9.83 -2.04 -14.68
CA ARG A 273 -10.60 -1.07 -13.90
C ARG A 273 -10.00 0.33 -13.95
N TYR A 274 -8.70 0.48 -13.72
CA TYR A 274 -8.08 1.80 -13.54
C TYR A 274 -7.65 2.50 -14.83
N ARG A 275 -7.38 1.74 -15.91
CA ARG A 275 -6.97 2.31 -17.21
C ARG A 275 -8.09 2.28 -18.24
N LEU A 276 -8.88 1.20 -18.28
CA LEU A 276 -9.98 1.08 -19.23
C LEU A 276 -11.33 1.54 -18.67
N TYR A 277 -11.42 1.84 -17.37
CA TYR A 277 -12.66 2.22 -16.68
C TYR A 277 -13.80 1.21 -16.86
N ARG A 278 -13.46 -0.09 -16.89
CA ARG A 278 -14.42 -1.18 -17.07
C ARG A 278 -14.71 -1.88 -15.75
N PRO A 279 -15.97 -2.31 -15.51
CA PRO A 279 -16.30 -3.07 -14.32
C PRO A 279 -15.61 -4.43 -14.34
N LEU A 280 -15.04 -4.81 -13.20
CA LEU A 280 -14.51 -6.14 -12.96
C LEU A 280 -15.47 -6.89 -12.05
N ALA A 281 -15.80 -8.12 -12.43
CA ALA A 281 -16.68 -8.99 -11.65
C ALA A 281 -15.98 -9.67 -10.48
N TYR A 282 -14.67 -9.85 -10.63
CA TYR A 282 -13.80 -10.43 -9.65
C TYR A 282 -12.42 -9.81 -9.78
N ALA A 283 -11.85 -9.44 -8.65
CA ALA A 283 -10.43 -9.23 -8.52
C ALA A 283 -9.98 -9.54 -7.10
N PHE A 284 -8.74 -10.02 -6.99
CA PHE A 284 -8.12 -10.28 -5.69
C PHE A 284 -8.08 -9.04 -4.79
N LYS A 285 -7.97 -7.84 -5.37
CA LYS A 285 -7.95 -6.58 -4.60
C LYS A 285 -9.32 -6.15 -4.06
N ASP A 286 -10.42 -6.72 -4.56
CA ASP A 286 -11.78 -6.28 -4.19
C ASP A 286 -12.15 -6.59 -2.74
N GLY A 287 -11.56 -7.63 -2.15
CA GLY A 287 -11.74 -7.93 -0.73
C GLY A 287 -11.39 -6.75 0.17
N SER A 288 -10.35 -5.98 -0.16
CA SER A 288 -10.00 -4.76 0.58
C SER A 288 -11.05 -3.67 0.42
N SER A 289 -11.62 -3.51 -0.78
CA SER A 289 -12.69 -2.53 -1.03
C SER A 289 -13.95 -2.84 -0.23
N TYR A 290 -14.39 -4.10 -0.21
CA TYR A 290 -15.56 -4.52 0.56
C TYR A 290 -15.36 -4.37 2.07
N LEU A 291 -14.14 -4.63 2.56
CA LEU A 291 -13.78 -4.40 3.96
C LEU A 291 -13.91 -2.93 4.35
N TYR A 292 -13.34 -2.00 3.56
CA TYR A 292 -13.41 -0.56 3.87
C TYR A 292 -14.78 0.06 3.64
N SER A 293 -15.54 -0.43 2.66
CA SER A 293 -16.94 0.00 2.47
C SER A 293 -17.89 -0.65 3.47
N GLN A 294 -17.38 -1.59 4.28
CA GLN A 294 -18.15 -2.41 5.23
C GLN A 294 -19.34 -3.12 4.57
N ASP A 295 -19.13 -3.61 3.34
CA ASP A 295 -20.13 -4.33 2.56
C ASP A 295 -19.99 -5.83 2.77
N ALA A 296 -20.73 -6.35 3.76
CA ALA A 296 -20.69 -7.77 4.11
C ALA A 296 -21.22 -8.69 2.99
N GLN A 297 -22.20 -8.23 2.21
CA GLN A 297 -22.76 -9.00 1.10
C GLN A 297 -21.74 -9.12 -0.05
N GLY A 298 -21.12 -8.00 -0.43
CA GLY A 298 -20.02 -7.99 -1.39
C GLY A 298 -18.83 -8.82 -0.93
N ALA A 299 -18.48 -8.74 0.35
CA ALA A 299 -17.43 -9.56 0.96
C ALA A 299 -17.73 -11.07 0.90
N ALA A 300 -18.97 -11.48 1.23
CA ALA A 300 -19.40 -12.88 1.15
C ALA A 300 -19.29 -13.41 -0.29
N ARG A 301 -19.85 -12.68 -1.26
CA ARG A 301 -19.77 -13.04 -2.68
C ARG A 301 -18.31 -13.14 -3.16
N TRP A 302 -17.45 -12.24 -2.69
CA TRP A 302 -16.03 -12.28 -3.04
C TRP A 302 -15.30 -13.49 -2.44
N LEU A 303 -15.63 -13.88 -1.20
CA LEU A 303 -15.09 -15.09 -0.57
C LEU A 303 -15.53 -16.33 -1.32
N ASP A 304 -16.80 -16.43 -1.71
CA ASP A 304 -17.34 -17.56 -2.46
C ASP A 304 -16.61 -17.73 -3.80
N LEU A 305 -16.49 -16.65 -4.59
CA LEU A 305 -15.77 -16.69 -5.86
C LEU A 305 -14.29 -17.05 -5.69
N THR A 306 -13.67 -16.57 -4.62
CA THR A 306 -12.27 -16.91 -4.33
C THR A 306 -12.12 -18.38 -3.93
N ALA A 307 -13.02 -18.92 -3.10
CA ALA A 307 -13.01 -20.32 -2.70
C ALA A 307 -13.25 -21.26 -3.89
N ILE A 308 -14.18 -20.91 -4.79
CA ILE A 308 -14.39 -21.64 -6.05
C ILE A 308 -13.12 -21.60 -6.88
N ARG A 309 -12.49 -20.43 -7.02
CA ARG A 309 -11.24 -20.28 -7.79
C ARG A 309 -10.12 -21.16 -7.25
N ASP A 310 -9.90 -21.18 -5.94
CA ASP A 310 -8.82 -21.98 -5.34
C ASP A 310 -9.04 -23.48 -5.51
N LYS A 311 -10.30 -23.93 -5.38
CA LYS A 311 -10.64 -25.36 -5.38
C LYS A 311 -10.87 -25.93 -6.77
N GLN A 312 -11.42 -25.13 -7.68
CA GLN A 312 -11.95 -25.58 -8.98
C GLN A 312 -11.33 -24.85 -10.18
N GLY A 313 -10.47 -23.85 -9.95
CA GLY A 313 -9.76 -23.14 -11.01
C GLY A 313 -10.48 -21.89 -11.52
N LEU A 314 -9.82 -21.19 -12.46
CA LEU A 314 -10.25 -19.88 -12.96
C LEU A 314 -11.57 -19.99 -13.72
N THR A 315 -11.72 -21.04 -14.53
CA THR A 315 -12.92 -21.27 -15.36
C THR A 315 -14.18 -21.42 -14.50
N ALA A 316 -14.13 -22.21 -13.42
CA ALA A 316 -15.26 -22.39 -12.52
C ALA A 316 -15.67 -21.09 -11.81
N ALA A 317 -14.69 -20.29 -11.37
CA ALA A 317 -14.96 -19.00 -10.75
C ALA A 317 -15.54 -17.98 -11.74
N TRP A 318 -15.08 -17.98 -12.99
CA TRP A 318 -15.69 -17.20 -14.06
C TRP A 318 -17.14 -17.61 -14.27
N LEU A 319 -17.43 -18.92 -14.37
CA LEU A 319 -18.78 -19.45 -14.49
C LEU A 319 -19.70 -18.96 -13.37
N ALA A 320 -19.27 -19.15 -12.12
CA ALA A 320 -19.99 -18.74 -10.91
C ALA A 320 -20.18 -17.21 -10.80
N SER A 321 -19.29 -16.40 -11.37
CA SER A 321 -19.44 -14.94 -11.36
C SER A 321 -20.66 -14.45 -12.16
N GLY A 322 -21.17 -15.27 -13.07
CA GLY A 322 -22.28 -14.95 -13.97
C GLY A 322 -21.92 -14.02 -15.14
N THR A 323 -20.64 -13.67 -15.32
CA THR A 323 -20.23 -12.74 -16.36
C THR A 323 -20.05 -13.36 -17.73
N GLN A 324 -20.39 -12.58 -18.76
CA GLN A 324 -20.25 -13.01 -20.15
C GLN A 324 -18.80 -12.99 -20.62
N TRP A 325 -17.93 -12.16 -20.06
CA TRP A 325 -16.60 -11.91 -20.60
C TRP A 325 -15.51 -12.36 -19.64
N VAL A 326 -14.48 -13.00 -20.18
CA VAL A 326 -13.27 -13.36 -19.44
C VAL A 326 -12.01 -12.84 -20.13
N LEU A 327 -11.10 -12.26 -19.35
CA LEU A 327 -9.74 -11.94 -19.74
C LEU A 327 -8.78 -12.85 -18.95
N CYS A 328 -8.16 -13.80 -19.63
CA CYS A 328 -7.33 -14.81 -18.99
C CYS A 328 -5.88 -14.71 -19.48
N GLY A 329 -4.92 -14.69 -18.54
CA GLY A 329 -3.48 -14.72 -18.81
C GLY A 329 -2.86 -16.11 -18.58
N THR A 330 -3.68 -17.09 -18.20
CA THR A 330 -3.27 -18.44 -17.85
C THR A 330 -3.63 -19.38 -19.01
N MET A 331 -2.71 -19.56 -19.94
CA MET A 331 -2.96 -20.29 -21.19
C MET A 331 -3.37 -21.76 -20.98
N SER A 332 -3.05 -22.38 -19.85
CA SER A 332 -3.51 -23.72 -19.50
C SER A 332 -5.02 -23.83 -19.26
N GLU A 333 -5.70 -22.72 -18.94
CA GLU A 333 -7.16 -22.67 -18.76
C GLU A 333 -7.91 -22.53 -20.09
N ARG A 334 -7.19 -22.33 -21.20
CA ARG A 334 -7.78 -22.04 -22.51
C ARG A 334 -8.76 -23.12 -22.97
N GLN A 335 -8.36 -24.39 -22.88
CA GLN A 335 -9.22 -25.51 -23.30
C GLN A 335 -10.52 -25.57 -22.48
N ASN A 336 -10.43 -25.38 -21.16
CA ASN A 336 -11.60 -25.38 -20.28
C ASN A 336 -12.54 -24.19 -20.59
N ILE A 337 -11.98 -23.02 -20.92
CA ILE A 337 -12.77 -21.84 -21.29
C ILE A 337 -13.43 -22.01 -22.66
N GLU A 338 -12.73 -22.60 -23.64
CA GLU A 338 -13.26 -22.87 -24.99
C GLU A 338 -14.43 -23.87 -24.96
N GLN A 339 -14.49 -24.77 -23.98
CA GLN A 339 -15.67 -25.64 -23.76
C GLN A 339 -16.92 -24.86 -23.32
N GLN A 340 -16.75 -23.66 -22.77
CA GLN A 340 -17.81 -22.87 -22.13
C GLN A 340 -18.11 -21.55 -22.89
N GLY A 341 -17.41 -21.31 -24.00
CA GLY A 341 -17.50 -20.06 -24.74
C GLY A 341 -16.56 -19.99 -25.93
N THR A 342 -16.60 -18.86 -26.63
CA THR A 342 -15.79 -18.63 -27.84
C THR A 342 -14.65 -17.66 -27.52
N VAL A 343 -13.41 -18.05 -27.88
CA VAL A 343 -12.26 -17.14 -27.85
C VAL A 343 -12.36 -16.18 -29.03
N LEU A 344 -12.41 -14.88 -28.74
CA LEU A 344 -12.58 -13.83 -29.75
C LEU A 344 -11.27 -13.13 -30.10
N TRP A 345 -10.27 -13.24 -29.23
CA TRP A 345 -8.94 -12.69 -29.44
C TRP A 345 -7.92 -13.41 -28.57
N SER A 346 -6.70 -13.59 -29.06
CA SER A 346 -5.57 -14.11 -28.29
C SER A 346 -4.23 -13.59 -28.79
N ASN A 347 -3.25 -13.53 -27.91
CA ASN A 347 -1.82 -13.50 -28.24
C ASN A 347 -1.08 -14.61 -27.47
N ASP A 348 0.25 -14.55 -27.41
CA ASP A 348 1.08 -15.58 -26.79
C ASP A 348 0.84 -15.79 -25.29
N ARG A 349 0.18 -14.85 -24.61
CA ARG A 349 -0.03 -14.91 -23.16
C ARG A 349 -1.46 -14.68 -22.69
N TRP A 350 -2.25 -13.95 -23.46
CA TRP A 350 -3.57 -13.51 -23.04
C TRP A 350 -4.60 -13.86 -24.09
N PHE A 351 -5.81 -14.14 -23.63
CA PHE A 351 -6.96 -14.31 -24.50
C PHE A 351 -8.22 -13.72 -23.88
N ILE A 352 -9.15 -13.36 -24.75
CA ILE A 352 -10.47 -12.85 -24.40
C ILE A 352 -11.48 -13.86 -24.93
N ALA A 353 -12.36 -14.33 -24.06
CA ALA A 353 -13.45 -15.20 -24.44
C ALA A 353 -14.80 -14.63 -23.97
N ARG A 354 -15.84 -14.99 -24.72
CA ARG A 354 -17.22 -14.68 -24.40
C ARG A 354 -17.98 -15.98 -24.15
N ARG A 355 -18.74 -16.03 -23.06
CA ARG A 355 -19.63 -17.15 -22.73
C ARG A 355 -20.66 -17.33 -23.83
N GLY A 356 -20.86 -18.58 -24.22
CA GLY A 356 -21.80 -19.03 -25.23
C GLY A 356 -21.71 -20.54 -25.33
N ILE A 357 -22.75 -21.22 -25.81
CA ILE A 357 -22.67 -22.65 -26.08
C ILE A 357 -21.58 -22.84 -27.12
N ALA A 358 -20.62 -23.73 -26.85
CA ALA A 358 -19.58 -24.09 -27.82
C ALA A 358 -20.26 -24.35 -29.16
N ALA A 359 -19.83 -23.66 -30.22
CA ALA A 359 -20.28 -24.01 -31.56
C ALA A 359 -19.90 -25.47 -31.77
N GLU A 360 -20.90 -26.35 -31.82
CA GLU A 360 -20.72 -27.71 -32.32
C GLU A 360 -19.90 -27.60 -33.61
N HIS A 361 -18.86 -28.43 -33.70
CA HIS A 361 -18.13 -28.63 -34.94
C HIS A 361 -19.15 -28.86 -36.07
N VAL A 362 -19.42 -27.83 -36.86
CA VAL A 362 -20.01 -27.99 -38.19
C VAL A 362 -18.86 -28.51 -39.05
N THR A 363 -18.61 -29.81 -38.92
CA THR A 363 -17.92 -30.60 -39.94
C THR A 363 -18.77 -30.54 -41.20
N GLN A 364 -18.21 -29.93 -42.26
CA GLN A 364 -18.70 -30.13 -43.63
C GLN A 364 -18.45 -31.56 -44.09
#